data_AF-A0A534ZEK3-F1
#
_entry.id   AF-A0A534ZEK3-F1
#
_cell.length_a   1.000
_cell.length_b   1.000
_cell.length_c   1.000
_cell.angle_alpha   90.00
_cell.angle_beta   90.00
_cell.angle_gamma   90.00
#
_symmetry.space_group_name_H-M   'P 1'
#
loop_
_entity.id
_entity.type
_entity.pdbx_description
1 polymer ?
#
loop_
_entity_poly.entity_id
_entity_poly.type
_entity_poly.pdbx_seq_one_letter_code
_entity_poly.pdbx_strand_id
1 'polypeptide(L)' 'MLAKKIGIDLGTSRVRIHVKGEGIVVDEPSMVALD' A
#
# COMPACT_ATOMS: atom_id res chain seq x y z
N MET A 1 -11.58 -16.29 9.51
CA MET A 1 -10.67 -15.14 9.64
C MET A 1 -11.47 -13.86 9.40
N LEU A 2 -11.37 -12.84 10.25
CA LEU A 2 -11.95 -11.52 9.91
C LEU A 2 -11.14 -10.93 8.75
N ALA A 3 -11.82 -10.51 7.67
CA ALA A 3 -11.15 -9.80 6.58
C ALA A 3 -10.76 -8.39 7.05
N LYS A 4 -9.46 -8.05 6.99
CA LYS A 4 -9.01 -6.67 7.20
C LYS A 4 -9.53 -5.79 6.06
N LYS A 5 -10.01 -4.59 6.39
CA LYS A 5 -10.36 -3.59 5.37
C LYS A 5 -9.10 -2.84 4.96
N ILE A 6 -8.74 -2.96 3.69
CA ILE A 6 -7.50 -2.43 3.11
C ILE A 6 -7.86 -1.46 1.98
N GLY A 7 -7.23 -0.29 1.99
CA GLY A 7 -7.18 0.62 0.84
C GLY A 7 -5.79 0.56 0.23
N ILE A 8 -5.71 0.51 -1.09
CA ILE A 8 -4.44 0.53 -1.83
C ILE A 8 -4.48 1.72 -2.78
N ASP A 9 -3.49 2.59 -2.64
CA ASP A 9 -3.26 3.72 -3.54
C ASP A 9 -2.06 3.38 -4.43
N LEU A 10 -2.33 3.28 -5.73
CA LEU A 10 -1.38 2.89 -6.77
C LEU A 10 -1.01 4.12 -7.59
N GLY A 11 -0.20 5.00 -7.00
CA GLY A 11 0.34 6.16 -7.68
C GLY A 11 1.47 5.78 -8.66
N THR A 12 1.70 6.63 -9.64
CA THR A 12 2.81 6.49 -10.59
C THR A 12 4.18 6.57 -9.92
N SER A 13 4.30 7.36 -8.84
CA SER A 13 5.55 7.53 -8.10
C SER A 13 5.62 6.71 -6.82
N ARG A 14 4.48 6.38 -6.21
CA ARG A 14 4.41 5.73 -4.89
C ARG A 14 3.24 4.77 -4.76
N VAL A 15 3.45 3.69 -4.02
CA VAL A 15 2.40 2.77 -3.57
C VAL A 15 2.18 2.97 -2.07
N ARG A 16 0.93 3.15 -1.68
CA ARG A 16 0.55 3.26 -0.26
C ARG A 16 -0.54 2.26 0.10
N ILE A 17 -0.41 1.64 1.27
CA ILE A 17 -1.41 0.72 1.80
C ILE A 17 -1.94 1.27 3.11
N HIS A 18 -3.26 1.40 3.21
CA HIS A 18 -3.94 1.82 4.41
C HIS A 18 -4.78 0.67 4.98
N VAL A 19 -4.62 0.39 6.28
CA VAL A 19 -5.45 -0.57 7.00
C VAL A 19 -6.38 0.17 7.95
N LYS A 20 -7.68 -0.13 7.89
CA LYS A 20 -8.68 0.52 8.76
C LYS A 20 -8.31 0.32 10.23
N GLY A 21 -8.04 1.43 10.93
CA GLY A 21 -7.67 1.44 12.35
C GLY A 21 -6.17 1.42 12.62
N GLU A 22 -5.33 1.17 11.61
CA GLU A 22 -3.87 1.17 11.73
C GLU A 22 -3.22 2.34 10.96
N GLY A 23 -3.94 2.94 10.00
CA GLY A 23 -3.41 4.04 9.19
C GLY A 23 -2.64 3.52 7.97
N ILE A 24 -1.70 4.32 7.46
CA ILE A 24 -0.81 3.93 6.36
C ILE A 24 0.26 2.99 6.91
N VAL A 25 0.28 1.76 6.42
CA VAL A 25 1.20 0.70 6.86
C VAL A 25 2.29 0.41 5.82
N VAL A 26 2.13 0.86 4.58
CA VAL A 26 3.16 0.84 3.53
C VAL A 26 3.17 2.18 2.83
N ASP A 27 4.36 2.73 2.59
CA ASP A 27 4.60 3.93 1.81
C ASP A 27 5.95 3.83 1.08
N GLU A 28 5.93 3.28 -0.13
CA GLU A 28 7.13 2.95 -0.91
C GLU A 28 7.08 3.58 -2.32
N PRO A 29 8.24 3.79 -2.98
CA PRO A 29 8.27 4.14 -4.39
C PRO A 29 7.56 3.07 -5.25
N SER A 30 6.81 3.51 -6.26
CA SER A 30 6.13 2.62 -7.22
C SER A 30 7.13 2.18 -8.31
N MET A 31 8.08 1.33 -7.92
CA MET A 31 9.18 0.93 -8.79
C MET A 31 9.57 -0.53 -8.51
N VAL A 32 10.05 -1.21 -9.54
CA VAL A 32 10.55 -2.59 -9.46
C VAL A 32 11.88 -2.65 -10.21
N ALA A 33 12.91 -3.22 -9.60
CA ALA A 33 14.16 -3.50 -10.28
C ALA A 33 13.98 -4.70 -11.23
N LEU A 34 14.48 -4.58 -12.46
CA LEU A 34 14.45 -5.62 -13.47
C LEU A 34 15.89 -6.12 -13.73
N ASP A 35 16.01 -7.36 -14.21
CA ASP A 35 17.24 -7.97 -14.72
C ASP A 35 17.24 -7.96 -16.26
#